data_AF-A0A1C6B739-F1
#
_entry.id   AF-A0A1C6B739-F1
#
_cell.length_a   1.000
_cell.length_b   1.000
_cell.length_c   1.000
_cell.angle_alpha   90.00
_cell.angle_beta   90.00
_cell.angle_gamma   90.00
#
_symmetry.space_group_name_H-M   'P 1'
#
loop_
_entity.id
_entity.type
_entity.pdbx_description
1 polymer ?
#
loop_
_entity_poly.entity_id
_entity_poly.type
_entity_poly.pdbx_seq_one_letter_code
_entity_poly.pdbx_strand_id
1 'polypeptide(L)'
;MFCLNCGEAIPDGSRVCPKCGANFVEEQSQETVIYASQKTEEAVPPPTTEKKPFTKKLVYILGAVALVFVIVLIVTGVQKSNLQKDLQKEWMDTDGTILRVLEFDDGKVEYRLETGYAWMDTTLFKGKYKVVSGKKVKIDSFGSGYQTYTVKFNDEKSVMTIIPAVTSADSSEKWYNLH
;
A
#
# COMPACT_ATOMS: atom_id res chain seq x y z
N MET A 1 51.63 -17.70 10.31
CA MET A 1 50.27 -18.26 10.60
C MET A 1 49.19 -17.36 10.00
N PHE A 2 47.92 -17.77 9.84
CA PHE A 2 46.85 -16.87 9.34
C PHE A 2 45.92 -16.41 10.47
N CYS A 3 45.44 -15.17 10.39
CA CYS A 3 44.51 -14.60 11.36
C CYS A 3 43.14 -15.28 11.25
N LEU A 4 42.66 -15.91 12.33
CA LEU A 4 41.33 -16.54 12.35
C LEU A 4 40.17 -15.55 12.21
N ASN A 5 40.41 -14.25 12.42
CA ASN A 5 39.37 -13.22 12.34
C ASN A 5 39.25 -12.59 10.94
N CYS A 6 40.36 -12.45 10.19
CA CYS A 6 40.32 -11.75 8.89
C CYS A 6 41.03 -12.49 7.75
N GLY A 7 41.62 -13.66 8.02
CA GLY A 7 42.27 -14.50 7.01
C GLY A 7 43.65 -14.01 6.53
N GLU A 8 44.15 -12.89 7.03
CA GLU A 8 45.45 -12.34 6.61
C GLU A 8 46.62 -13.13 7.18
N ALA A 9 47.72 -13.24 6.43
CA ALA A 9 48.95 -13.85 6.93
C ALA A 9 49.55 -12.98 8.05
N ILE A 10 49.75 -13.59 9.22
CA ILE A 10 50.44 -13.01 10.37
C ILE A 10 51.94 -13.35 10.25
N PRO A 11 52.81 -12.34 10.18
CA PRO A 11 54.27 -12.54 10.19
C PRO A 11 54.74 -13.07 11.55
N ASP A 12 55.71 -13.98 11.52
CA ASP A 12 56.17 -14.71 12.69
C ASP A 12 56.74 -13.75 13.77
N GLY A 13 56.32 -13.96 15.02
CA GLY A 13 56.71 -13.14 16.19
C GLY A 13 55.76 -12.00 16.56
N SER A 14 54.67 -11.78 15.81
CA SER A 14 53.66 -10.77 16.16
C SER A 14 52.51 -11.36 17.00
N ARG A 15 52.20 -10.72 18.13
CA ARG A 15 51.13 -11.13 19.06
C ARG A 15 49.74 -10.63 18.66
N VAL A 16 49.69 -9.67 17.73
CA VAL A 16 48.48 -8.99 17.29
C VAL A 16 48.47 -8.89 15.77
N CYS A 17 47.32 -9.16 15.13
CA CYS A 17 47.17 -9.04 13.68
C CYS A 17 47.31 -7.56 13.26
N PRO A 18 48.23 -7.22 12.34
CA PRO A 18 48.45 -5.83 11.92
C PRO A 18 47.29 -5.24 11.10
N LYS A 19 46.44 -6.09 10.51
CA LYS A 19 45.34 -5.64 9.64
C LYS A 19 44.04 -5.37 10.40
N CYS A 20 43.71 -6.17 11.42
CA CYS A 20 42.44 -6.05 12.14
C CYS A 20 42.59 -5.84 13.65
N GLY A 21 43.80 -5.92 14.20
CA GLY A 21 44.08 -5.65 15.62
C GLY A 21 43.75 -6.80 16.59
N ALA A 22 43.45 -8.01 16.10
CA ALA A 22 43.13 -9.16 16.96
C ALA A 22 44.39 -9.74 17.66
N ASN A 23 44.32 -10.02 18.96
CA ASN A 23 45.43 -10.51 19.80
C ASN A 23 45.29 -12.03 20.11
N PHE A 24 46.38 -12.79 20.04
CA PHE A 24 46.38 -14.27 20.15
C PHE A 24 47.40 -14.76 21.20
N VAL A 25 47.15 -14.47 22.49
CA VAL A 25 47.94 -15.06 23.59
C VAL A 25 47.25 -16.36 24.04
N GLU A 26 47.92 -17.49 23.78
CA GLU A 26 47.52 -18.85 24.19
C GLU A 26 47.96 -19.13 25.64
N GLU A 27 47.06 -19.64 26.48
CA GLU A 27 47.42 -20.36 27.73
C GLU A 27 47.47 -21.86 27.43
N GLN A 28 48.65 -22.45 27.61
CA GLN A 28 48.91 -23.90 27.54
C GLN A 28 48.89 -24.53 28.94
N SER A 29 48.21 -25.67 29.09
CA SER A 29 48.55 -26.79 30.01
C SER A 29 47.50 -27.90 29.81
N GLN A 30 47.76 -29.20 29.66
CA GLN A 30 48.93 -30.08 29.74
C GLN A 30 48.54 -31.42 29.07
N GLU A 31 49.50 -32.12 28.48
CA GLU A 31 49.37 -33.48 27.92
C GLU A 31 49.23 -34.56 29.03
N THR A 32 48.57 -35.70 28.75
CA THR A 32 49.23 -37.04 28.60
C THR A 32 48.26 -38.26 28.64
N VAL A 33 48.61 -39.24 27.79
CA VAL A 33 48.33 -40.71 27.74
C VAL A 33 47.03 -41.26 27.15
N ILE A 34 47.21 -42.09 26.11
CA ILE A 34 46.27 -42.96 25.41
C ILE A 34 46.27 -44.36 26.05
N TYR A 35 45.11 -44.98 26.32
CA TYR A 35 44.86 -46.43 26.10
C TYR A 35 43.34 -46.71 26.06
N ALA A 36 43.01 -47.76 25.31
CA ALA A 36 41.73 -48.02 24.66
C ALA A 36 40.60 -48.64 25.51
N SER A 37 39.40 -48.60 24.93
CA SER A 37 38.28 -49.55 25.09
C SER A 37 37.36 -49.37 26.31
N GLN A 38 36.14 -48.86 26.07
CA GLN A 38 34.94 -49.71 26.10
C GLN A 38 33.69 -48.96 25.59
N LYS A 39 33.04 -49.63 24.63
CA LYS A 39 31.67 -49.47 24.16
C LYS A 39 30.69 -49.34 25.34
N THR A 40 29.85 -48.31 25.33
CA THR A 40 28.40 -48.41 25.65
C THR A 40 27.69 -47.25 24.96
N GLU A 41 26.66 -47.64 24.22
CA GLU A 41 25.76 -46.84 23.42
C GLU A 41 24.67 -46.30 24.35
N GLU A 42 24.69 -45.00 24.67
CA GLU A 42 23.57 -44.33 25.34
C GLU A 42 23.23 -43.01 24.63
N ALA A 43 22.08 -43.07 23.94
CA ALA A 43 21.15 -42.01 23.56
C ALA A 43 21.67 -40.56 23.50
N VAL A 44 21.86 -40.08 22.27
CA VAL A 44 21.90 -38.64 21.94
C VAL A 44 20.53 -38.02 22.32
N PRO A 45 20.42 -37.08 23.28
CA PRO A 45 19.23 -36.26 23.37
C PRO A 45 19.16 -35.34 22.13
N PRO A 46 17.99 -35.18 21.49
CA PRO A 46 17.86 -34.34 20.30
C PRO A 46 18.17 -32.88 20.63
N PRO A 47 18.70 -32.10 19.66
CA PRO A 47 18.89 -30.67 19.84
C PRO A 47 17.54 -30.01 20.12
N THR A 48 17.35 -29.54 21.35
CA THR A 48 16.23 -28.71 21.76
C THR A 48 16.28 -27.42 20.95
N THR A 49 15.38 -27.31 19.97
CA THR A 49 15.03 -26.03 19.36
C THR A 49 14.39 -25.17 20.43
N GLU A 50 15.15 -24.23 20.98
CA GLU A 50 14.64 -23.23 21.90
C GLU A 50 13.61 -22.35 21.17
N LYS A 51 12.33 -22.69 21.31
CA LYS A 51 11.22 -21.82 20.92
C LYS A 51 11.24 -20.62 21.87
N LYS A 52 11.73 -19.47 21.38
CA LYS A 52 11.65 -18.18 22.08
C LYS A 52 10.20 -17.96 22.56
N PRO A 53 9.94 -17.81 23.87
CA PRO A 53 8.59 -17.72 24.37
C PRO A 53 7.99 -16.38 23.93
N PHE A 54 6.98 -16.46 23.07
CA PHE A 54 6.22 -15.32 22.62
C PHE A 54 5.57 -14.68 23.85
N THR A 55 6.03 -13.49 24.25
CA THR A 55 5.57 -12.82 25.46
C THR A 55 4.10 -12.42 25.28
N LYS A 56 3.25 -12.64 26.30
CA LYS A 56 1.80 -12.34 26.22
C LYS A 56 1.50 -10.91 25.75
N LYS A 57 2.38 -9.94 26.08
CA LYS A 57 2.30 -8.55 25.59
C LYS A 57 2.39 -8.46 24.06
N LEU A 58 3.22 -9.29 23.41
CA LEU A 58 3.35 -9.37 21.97
C LEU A 58 2.07 -9.92 21.32
N VAL A 59 1.36 -10.85 21.97
CA VAL A 59 0.03 -11.33 21.53
C VAL A 59 -1.00 -10.21 21.57
N TYR A 60 -1.06 -9.45 22.68
CA TYR A 60 -2.01 -8.34 22.80
C TYR A 60 -1.72 -7.23 21.79
N ILE A 61 -0.45 -6.89 21.55
CA ILE A 61 -0.06 -5.89 20.55
C ILE A 61 -0.45 -6.36 19.15
N LEU A 62 -0.12 -7.59 18.76
CA LEU A 62 -0.50 -8.13 17.45
C LEU A 62 -2.01 -8.25 17.27
N GLY A 63 -2.74 -8.65 18.33
CA GLY A 63 -4.19 -8.66 18.33
C GLY A 63 -4.80 -7.27 18.16
N ALA A 64 -4.26 -6.27 18.87
CA ALA A 64 -4.70 -4.88 18.74
C ALA A 64 -4.40 -4.32 17.34
N VAL A 65 -3.21 -4.58 16.79
CA VAL A 65 -2.83 -4.16 15.42
C VAL A 65 -3.74 -4.81 14.37
N ALA A 66 -4.02 -6.11 14.50
CA ALA A 66 -4.93 -6.81 13.60
C ALA A 66 -6.36 -6.24 13.68
N LEU A 67 -6.85 -5.94 14.89
CA LEU A 67 -8.16 -5.31 15.07
C LEU A 67 -8.22 -3.92 14.41
N VAL A 68 -7.20 -3.08 14.61
CA VAL A 68 -7.12 -1.75 13.98
C VAL A 68 -7.09 -1.89 12.45
N PHE A 69 -6.33 -2.84 11.92
CA PHE A 69 -6.28 -3.09 10.47
C PHE A 69 -7.65 -3.47 9.90
N VAL A 70 -8.40 -4.35 10.58
CA VAL A 70 -9.76 -4.72 10.18
C VAL A 70 -10.69 -3.50 10.18
N ILE A 71 -10.62 -2.65 11.21
CA ILE A 71 -11.41 -1.41 11.27
C ILE A 71 -11.09 -0.49 10.09
N VAL A 72 -9.80 -0.32 9.74
CA VAL A 72 -9.39 0.49 8.58
C VAL A 72 -9.94 -0.06 7.28
N LEU A 73 -9.91 -1.39 7.07
CA LEU A 73 -10.52 -2.01 5.88
C LEU A 73 -12.04 -1.78 5.81
N ILE A 74 -12.74 -1.88 6.94
CA ILE A 74 -14.18 -1.59 7.00
C ILE A 74 -14.46 -0.12 6.65
N VAL A 75 -13.75 0.82 7.28
CA VAL A 75 -13.94 2.27 7.06
C VAL A 75 -13.66 2.64 5.60
N THR A 76 -12.57 2.12 5.02
CA THR A 76 -12.24 2.37 3.61
C THR A 76 -13.28 1.77 2.65
N GLY A 77 -13.80 0.57 2.95
CA GLY A 77 -14.89 -0.06 2.20
C GLY A 77 -16.18 0.76 2.24
N VAL A 78 -16.58 1.24 3.42
CA VAL A 78 -17.77 2.08 3.61
C VAL A 78 -17.61 3.41 2.87
N GLN A 79 -16.46 4.09 3.00
CA GLN A 79 -16.20 5.33 2.28
C GLN A 79 -16.29 5.15 0.76
N LYS A 80 -15.68 4.08 0.24
CA LYS A 80 -15.72 3.76 -1.19
C LYS A 80 -17.15 3.51 -1.66
N SER A 81 -17.93 2.74 -0.92
CA SER A 81 -19.33 2.45 -1.23
C SER A 81 -20.20 3.71 -1.20
N ASN A 82 -20.03 4.57 -0.20
CA ASN A 82 -20.78 5.82 -0.08
C ASN A 82 -20.46 6.77 -1.24
N LEU A 83 -19.18 6.99 -1.55
CA LEU A 83 -18.79 7.85 -2.68
C LEU A 83 -19.25 7.25 -4.03
N GLN A 84 -19.23 5.92 -4.18
CA GLN A 84 -19.76 5.27 -5.38
C GLN A 84 -21.24 5.57 -5.57
N LYS A 85 -22.05 5.42 -4.51
CA LYS A 85 -23.49 5.72 -4.53
C LYS A 85 -23.77 7.20 -4.78
N ASP A 86 -23.01 8.07 -4.12
CA ASP A 86 -23.16 9.50 -4.28
C ASP A 86 -22.84 9.93 -5.71
N LEU A 87 -21.84 9.31 -6.36
CA LEU A 87 -21.49 9.59 -7.75
C LEU A 87 -22.52 9.08 -8.76
N GLN A 88 -23.16 7.92 -8.50
CA GLN A 88 -24.09 7.24 -9.41
C GLN A 88 -25.41 8.00 -9.59
N LYS A 89 -25.27 9.14 -10.26
CA LYS A 89 -26.28 10.16 -10.51
C LYS A 89 -25.96 10.82 -11.85
N GLU A 90 -26.96 11.50 -12.37
CA GLU A 90 -26.77 12.43 -13.46
C GLU A 90 -26.40 13.82 -12.91
N TRP A 91 -25.25 14.33 -13.35
CA TRP A 91 -24.72 15.62 -12.92
C TRP A 91 -24.73 16.60 -14.08
N MET A 92 -25.27 17.80 -13.86
CA MET A 92 -25.55 18.77 -14.90
C MET A 92 -24.78 20.07 -14.65
N ASP A 93 -24.30 20.71 -15.71
CA ASP A 93 -23.83 22.10 -15.67
C ASP A 93 -24.69 22.93 -16.64
N THR A 94 -25.37 23.92 -16.06
CA THR A 94 -26.39 24.76 -16.72
C THR A 94 -25.89 26.17 -17.03
N ASP A 95 -24.61 26.48 -16.77
CA ASP A 95 -24.06 27.83 -16.92
C ASP A 95 -23.89 28.28 -18.39
N GLY A 96 -24.46 27.57 -19.37
CA GLY A 96 -24.36 27.89 -20.80
C GLY A 96 -25.62 27.50 -21.61
N THR A 97 -25.60 27.81 -22.91
CA THR A 97 -26.72 27.54 -23.83
C THR A 97 -26.94 26.04 -24.09
N ILE A 98 -25.91 25.23 -23.89
CA ILE A 98 -25.93 23.78 -24.06
C ILE A 98 -25.84 23.16 -22.67
N LEU A 99 -26.79 22.29 -22.35
CA LEU A 99 -26.79 21.54 -21.10
C LEU A 99 -25.66 20.52 -21.16
N ARG A 100 -24.75 20.60 -20.20
CA ARG A 100 -23.64 19.65 -20.07
C ARG A 100 -24.04 18.60 -19.06
N VAL A 101 -23.95 17.33 -19.42
CA VAL A 101 -24.38 16.22 -18.56
C VAL A 101 -23.23 15.23 -18.37
N LEU A 102 -22.79 15.06 -17.13
CA LEU A 102 -21.80 14.09 -16.69
C LEU A 102 -22.51 12.99 -15.89
N GLU A 103 -22.74 11.85 -16.52
CA GLU A 103 -23.42 10.71 -15.90
C GLU A 103 -22.40 9.67 -15.45
N PHE A 104 -22.54 9.20 -14.21
CA PHE A 104 -21.81 8.03 -13.72
C PHE A 104 -22.79 6.88 -13.50
N ASP A 105 -22.54 5.76 -14.14
CA ASP A 105 -23.32 4.53 -13.96
C ASP A 105 -22.42 3.30 -14.05
N ASP A 106 -22.59 2.37 -13.10
CA ASP A 106 -21.88 1.09 -13.04
C ASP A 106 -20.40 1.10 -13.51
N GLY A 107 -19.58 2.01 -12.95
CA GLY A 107 -18.15 2.10 -13.29
C GLY A 107 -17.85 2.72 -14.66
N LYS A 108 -18.87 3.22 -15.37
CA LYS A 108 -18.77 3.98 -16.61
C LYS A 108 -19.10 5.44 -16.35
N VAL A 109 -18.46 6.31 -17.12
CA VAL A 109 -18.77 7.74 -17.10
C VAL A 109 -19.05 8.18 -18.52
N GLU A 110 -20.09 8.98 -18.70
CA GLU A 110 -20.46 9.53 -19.99
C GLU A 110 -20.61 11.05 -19.87
N TYR A 111 -20.00 11.78 -20.80
CA TYR A 111 -20.17 13.22 -20.90
C TYR A 111 -20.94 13.56 -22.17
N ARG A 112 -22.14 14.10 -22.00
CA ARG A 112 -23.06 14.51 -23.07
C ARG A 112 -23.22 16.02 -23.10
N LEU A 113 -23.50 16.50 -24.31
CA LEU A 113 -24.02 17.82 -24.60
C LEU A 113 -25.47 17.63 -25.03
N GLU A 114 -26.39 18.06 -24.18
CA GLU A 114 -27.81 18.03 -24.44
C GLU A 114 -28.30 19.43 -24.80
N THR A 115 -29.14 19.49 -25.80
CA THR A 115 -29.74 20.72 -26.30
C THR A 115 -31.25 20.64 -26.12
N GLY A 116 -31.98 21.73 -26.40
CA GLY A 116 -33.44 21.67 -26.49
C GLY A 116 -33.97 20.79 -27.63
N TYR A 117 -33.09 20.20 -28.44
CA TYR A 117 -33.42 19.44 -29.64
C TYR A 117 -32.68 18.10 -29.65
N ALA A 118 -33.38 17.00 -29.36
CA ALA A 118 -32.79 15.66 -29.25
C ALA A 118 -31.92 15.23 -30.45
N TRP A 119 -32.15 15.77 -31.65
CA TRP A 119 -31.36 15.47 -32.85
C TRP A 119 -29.98 16.15 -32.89
N MET A 120 -29.72 17.11 -32.01
CA MET A 120 -28.43 17.79 -31.85
C MET A 120 -27.62 17.28 -30.66
N ASP A 121 -28.21 16.43 -29.82
CA ASP A 121 -27.53 15.90 -28.63
C ASP A 121 -26.35 15.03 -29.04
N THR A 122 -25.24 15.17 -28.32
CA THR A 122 -24.01 14.47 -28.66
C THR A 122 -23.25 14.01 -27.42
N THR A 123 -22.58 12.87 -27.52
CA THR A 123 -21.66 12.39 -26.49
C THR A 123 -20.24 12.81 -26.83
N LEU A 124 -19.59 13.57 -25.95
CA LEU A 124 -18.20 13.97 -26.10
C LEU A 124 -17.24 12.85 -25.71
N PHE A 125 -17.53 12.10 -24.64
CA PHE A 125 -16.79 10.87 -24.36
C PHE A 125 -17.60 9.85 -23.55
N LYS A 126 -17.21 8.58 -23.73
CA LYS A 126 -17.55 7.47 -22.84
C LYS A 126 -16.27 6.90 -22.26
N GLY A 127 -16.23 6.73 -20.95
CA GLY A 127 -15.04 6.36 -20.20
C GLY A 127 -15.35 5.37 -19.09
N LYS A 128 -14.31 5.05 -18.32
CA LYS A 128 -14.42 4.22 -17.12
C LYS A 128 -14.03 5.03 -15.90
N TYR A 129 -14.70 4.81 -14.78
CA TYR A 129 -14.31 5.38 -13.51
C TYR A 129 -14.18 4.32 -12.42
N LYS A 130 -13.40 4.65 -11.39
CA LYS A 130 -13.25 3.81 -10.21
C LYS A 130 -12.99 4.66 -8.98
N VAL A 131 -13.77 4.44 -7.94
CA VAL A 131 -13.56 5.08 -6.64
C VAL A 131 -12.37 4.43 -5.94
N VAL A 132 -11.45 5.26 -5.46
CA VAL A 132 -10.21 4.81 -4.80
C VAL A 132 -10.43 4.70 -3.29
N SER A 133 -10.44 5.83 -2.58
CA SER A 133 -10.84 5.94 -1.18
C SER A 133 -11.10 7.40 -0.81
N GLY A 134 -11.83 7.61 0.29
CA GLY A 134 -12.19 8.94 0.76
C GLY A 134 -12.98 9.72 -0.29
N LYS A 135 -12.36 10.78 -0.80
CA LYS A 135 -12.95 11.72 -1.79
C LYS A 135 -12.36 11.57 -3.19
N LYS A 136 -11.62 10.49 -3.48
CA LYS A 136 -10.85 10.34 -4.73
C LYS A 136 -11.52 9.38 -5.70
N VAL A 137 -11.66 9.82 -6.95
CA VAL A 137 -12.11 9.01 -8.08
C VAL A 137 -11.02 9.00 -9.15
N LYS A 138 -10.87 7.89 -9.85
CA LYS A 138 -10.07 7.83 -11.07
C LYS A 138 -10.97 7.75 -12.27
N ILE A 139 -10.74 8.57 -13.29
CA ILE A 139 -11.51 8.58 -14.54
C ILE A 139 -10.54 8.40 -15.71
N ASP A 140 -10.87 7.47 -16.59
CA ASP A 140 -10.24 7.28 -17.89
C ASP A 140 -11.12 7.95 -18.95
N SER A 141 -10.84 9.23 -19.16
CA SER A 141 -11.48 10.06 -20.18
C SER A 141 -10.75 9.87 -21.51
N PHE A 142 -11.50 9.67 -22.59
CA PHE A 142 -10.98 9.52 -23.96
C PHE A 142 -10.02 8.33 -24.17
N GLY A 143 -9.96 7.35 -23.26
CA GLY A 143 -9.07 6.20 -23.37
C GLY A 143 -7.59 6.52 -23.22
N SER A 144 -7.26 7.68 -22.64
CA SER A 144 -5.88 8.15 -22.41
C SER A 144 -5.24 7.57 -21.14
N GLY A 145 -6.00 6.80 -20.36
CA GLY A 145 -5.60 6.25 -19.08
C GLY A 145 -6.22 6.98 -17.90
N TYR A 146 -6.09 6.38 -16.71
CA TYR A 146 -6.73 6.89 -15.51
C TYR A 146 -6.03 8.12 -14.93
N GLN A 147 -6.74 9.25 -14.89
CA GLN A 147 -6.38 10.41 -14.10
C GLN A 147 -7.11 10.38 -12.74
N THR A 148 -6.52 10.99 -11.71
CA THR A 148 -7.10 11.01 -10.35
C THR A 148 -7.70 12.37 -10.06
N TYR A 149 -8.95 12.37 -9.61
CA TYR A 149 -9.72 13.54 -9.28
C TYR A 149 -10.17 13.49 -7.82
N THR A 150 -10.32 14.67 -7.23
CA THR A 150 -10.93 14.85 -5.90
C THR A 150 -12.34 15.38 -6.06
N VAL A 151 -13.30 14.74 -5.41
CA VAL A 151 -14.71 15.06 -5.44
C VAL A 151 -15.12 15.66 -4.09
N LYS A 152 -15.81 16.79 -4.11
CA LYS A 152 -16.42 17.40 -2.93
C LYS A 152 -17.90 17.59 -3.20
N PHE A 153 -18.73 17.23 -2.23
CA PHE A 153 -20.15 17.52 -2.26
C PHE A 153 -20.47 18.65 -1.27
N ASN A 154 -21.53 19.41 -1.55
CA ASN A 154 -22.21 20.19 -0.52
C ASN A 154 -22.94 19.27 0.48
N ASP A 155 -23.49 19.83 1.54
CA ASP A 155 -24.13 19.07 2.62
C ASP A 155 -25.32 18.24 2.12
N GLU A 156 -26.08 18.77 1.16
CA GLU A 156 -27.24 18.11 0.55
C GLU A 156 -26.88 17.09 -0.55
N LYS A 157 -25.61 17.04 -0.98
CA LYS A 157 -25.14 16.25 -2.13
C LYS A 157 -25.91 16.51 -3.43
N SER A 158 -26.40 17.73 -3.58
CA SER A 158 -27.01 18.30 -4.80
C SER A 158 -25.99 19.02 -5.67
N VAL A 159 -24.82 19.37 -5.12
CA VAL A 159 -23.71 20.02 -5.84
C VAL A 159 -22.44 19.22 -5.64
N MET A 160 -21.81 18.86 -6.76
CA MET A 160 -20.51 18.22 -6.82
C MET A 160 -19.47 19.20 -7.36
N THR A 161 -18.28 19.21 -6.77
CA THR A 161 -17.09 19.88 -7.31
C THR A 161 -16.03 18.83 -7.60
N ILE A 162 -15.54 18.77 -8.84
CA ILE A 162 -14.45 17.88 -9.25
C ILE A 162 -13.17 18.69 -9.47
N ILE A 163 -12.04 18.17 -8.98
CA ILE A 163 -10.72 18.83 -9.03
C ILE A 163 -9.66 17.81 -9.49
N PRO A 164 -8.91 18.04 -10.58
CA PRO A 164 -9.09 19.13 -11.56
C PRO A 164 -10.40 19.01 -12.35
N ALA A 165 -10.70 19.95 -13.25
CA ALA A 165 -11.84 19.78 -14.15
C ALA A 165 -11.66 18.55 -15.06
N VAL A 166 -12.73 17.80 -15.30
CA VAL A 166 -12.73 16.64 -16.22
C VAL A 166 -12.95 17.12 -17.66
N THR A 167 -13.76 18.16 -17.83
CA THR A 167 -14.29 18.56 -19.14
C THR A 167 -13.80 19.91 -19.65
N SER A 168 -13.07 20.67 -18.83
CA SER A 168 -12.51 21.98 -19.17
C SER A 168 -11.03 22.09 -18.79
N ALA A 169 -10.40 23.20 -19.16
CA ALA A 169 -9.02 23.52 -18.76
C ALA A 169 -8.93 24.19 -17.37
N ASP A 170 -10.06 24.31 -16.66
CA ASP A 170 -10.11 24.99 -15.37
C ASP A 170 -9.51 24.13 -14.25
N SER A 171 -9.15 24.79 -13.14
CA SER A 171 -8.66 24.07 -11.96
C SER A 171 -9.71 23.18 -11.30
N SER A 172 -10.99 23.39 -11.59
CA SER A 172 -12.12 22.64 -11.05
C SER A 172 -13.39 22.95 -11.82
N GLU A 173 -14.36 22.04 -11.75
CA GLU A 173 -15.70 22.21 -12.31
C GLU A 173 -16.77 21.90 -11.26
N LYS A 174 -17.93 22.55 -11.38
CA LYS A 174 -19.10 22.31 -10.53
C LYS A 174 -20.19 21.67 -11.35
N TRP A 175 -20.86 20.70 -10.74
CA TRP A 175 -21.99 20.01 -11.33
C TRP A 175 -23.13 19.92 -10.33
N TYR A 176 -24.35 19.90 -10.84
CA TYR A 176 -25.58 19.97 -10.09
C TYR A 176 -26.43 18.74 -10.38
N ASN A 177 -26.98 18.11 -9.35
CA ASN A 177 -27.96 17.05 -9.50
C ASN A 177 -29.32 17.64 -9.15
N LEU A 178 -30.22 17.72 -10.14
CA LEU A 178 -31.52 18.38 -10.03
C LEU A 178 -32.66 17.42 -9.64
N HIS A 179 -32.33 16.21 -9.15
CA HIS A 179 -33.25 15.11 -8.86
C HIS A 179 -33.16 14.66 -7.40
#